data_AF-A0A2H2YW02-F1
#
_entry.id   AF-A0A2H2YW02-F1
#
_cell.length_a   1.000
_cell.length_b   1.000
_cell.length_c   1.000
_cell.angle_alpha   90.00
_cell.angle_beta   90.00
_cell.angle_gamma   90.00
#
_symmetry.space_group_name_H-M   'P 1'
#
loop_
_entity.id
_entity.type
_entity.pdbx_description
1 polymer ?
#
loop_
_entity_poly.entity_id
_entity_poly.type
_entity_poly.pdbx_seq_one_letter_code
_entity_poly.pdbx_strand_id
1 'polypeptide(L)'
;MGEGWGDFYATAIRLKPSDTHSTNYPMGAWADNNPAGIRQYPYSTSLTTNPLTYKSVNSQSEVHSAGTTWASILYEVLWALIDKHGKNDAEFPTFDSQGVPTDGKFLALKLVLNGLALQPCTPTFVSARDAIIDADRALTGGENVCELWTAFAKRGLGSGARYSSSSRTESFTVPSGVC
;
A
#
# COMPACT_ATOMS: atom_id res chain seq x y z
N MET A 1 -1.40 8.99 8.29
CA MET A 1 -1.60 7.68 7.63
C MET A 1 -2.98 7.09 7.89
N GLY A 2 -3.66 7.41 9.01
CA GLY A 2 -5.05 7.04 9.32
C GLY A 2 -5.99 6.92 8.12
N GLU A 3 -6.24 8.06 7.46
CA GLU A 3 -7.06 8.17 6.25
C GLU A 3 -6.67 7.17 5.14
N GLY A 4 -5.37 6.97 4.93
CA GLY A 4 -4.88 6.06 3.89
C GLY A 4 -5.09 4.59 4.22
N TRP A 5 -5.05 4.18 5.49
CA TRP A 5 -5.37 2.80 5.86
C TRP A 5 -6.85 2.50 5.60
N GLY A 6 -7.75 3.41 5.99
CA GLY A 6 -9.19 3.25 5.72
C GLY A 6 -9.48 3.08 4.23
N ASP A 7 -8.93 3.97 3.41
CA ASP A 7 -9.09 3.89 1.96
C ASP A 7 -8.47 2.63 1.35
N PHE A 8 -7.31 2.19 1.84
CA PHE A 8 -6.68 0.94 1.40
C PHE A 8 -7.55 -0.28 1.68
N TYR A 9 -8.05 -0.43 2.92
CA TYR A 9 -8.91 -1.57 3.27
C TYR A 9 -10.20 -1.56 2.45
N ALA A 10 -10.86 -0.40 2.32
CA ALA A 10 -12.05 -0.25 1.49
C ALA A 10 -11.79 -0.63 0.02
N THR A 11 -10.61 -0.29 -0.51
CA THR A 11 -10.20 -0.59 -1.89
C THR A 11 -9.85 -2.07 -2.08
N ALA A 12 -9.08 -2.67 -1.17
CA ALA A 12 -8.68 -4.07 -1.27
C ALA A 12 -9.86 -5.03 -1.09
N ILE A 13 -10.78 -4.73 -0.17
CA ILE A 13 -12.00 -5.54 0.08
C ILE A 13 -12.92 -5.56 -1.14
N ARG A 14 -13.03 -4.44 -1.87
CA ARG A 14 -13.97 -4.31 -2.99
C ARG A 14 -13.43 -4.75 -4.35
N LEU A 15 -12.22 -5.33 -4.40
CA LEU A 15 -11.69 -5.92 -5.62
C LEU A 15 -12.66 -6.98 -6.17
N LYS A 16 -12.76 -7.04 -7.49
CA LYS A 16 -13.69 -7.90 -8.23
C LYS A 16 -12.93 -8.97 -9.01
N PRO A 17 -13.62 -10.05 -9.45
CA PRO A 17 -12.99 -11.10 -10.25
C PRO A 17 -12.27 -10.58 -11.50
N SER A 18 -12.86 -9.62 -12.20
CA SER A 18 -12.30 -9.02 -13.43
C SER A 18 -11.19 -8.00 -13.19
N ASP A 19 -10.88 -7.65 -11.95
CA ASP A 19 -9.88 -6.62 -11.69
C ASP A 19 -8.46 -7.10 -11.97
N THR A 20 -7.67 -6.21 -12.54
CA THR A 20 -6.29 -6.44 -12.91
C THR A 20 -5.41 -5.33 -12.34
N HIS A 21 -4.09 -5.51 -12.43
CA HIS A 21 -3.09 -4.51 -12.07
C HIS A 21 -3.36 -3.12 -12.68
N SER A 22 -4.07 -3.04 -13.80
CA SER A 22 -4.43 -1.78 -14.48
C SER A 22 -5.75 -1.15 -14.01
N THR A 23 -6.54 -1.82 -13.17
CA THR A 23 -7.81 -1.30 -12.66
C THR A 23 -7.57 -0.07 -11.78
N ASN A 24 -8.41 0.96 -11.94
CA ASN A 24 -8.36 2.17 -11.11
C ASN A 24 -9.57 2.23 -10.18
N TYR A 25 -9.36 2.71 -8.95
CA TYR A 25 -10.41 2.82 -7.94
C TYR A 25 -10.60 4.27 -7.43
N PRO A 26 -11.72 4.94 -7.76
CA PRO A 26 -12.10 6.16 -7.08
C PRO A 26 -12.73 5.84 -5.72
N MET A 27 -12.55 6.76 -4.76
CA MET A 27 -13.17 6.65 -3.44
C MET A 27 -14.46 7.47 -3.37
N GLY A 28 -15.53 6.91 -2.80
CA GLY A 28 -16.78 7.64 -2.53
C GLY A 28 -17.59 8.07 -3.76
N ALA A 29 -17.22 7.67 -4.98
CA ALA A 29 -17.79 8.19 -6.23
C ALA A 29 -19.32 8.17 -6.32
N TRP A 30 -19.96 7.08 -5.85
CA TRP A 30 -21.42 6.98 -5.84
C TRP A 30 -22.05 7.95 -4.83
N ALA A 31 -21.53 8.02 -3.61
CA ALA A 31 -22.08 8.86 -2.54
C ALA A 31 -21.87 10.35 -2.82
N ASP A 32 -20.74 10.70 -3.45
CA ASP A 32 -20.39 12.07 -3.86
C ASP A 32 -21.08 12.48 -5.18
N ASN A 33 -21.75 11.54 -5.86
CA ASN A 33 -22.31 11.73 -7.21
C ASN A 33 -21.27 12.30 -8.20
N ASN A 34 -20.04 11.81 -8.12
CA ASN A 34 -18.91 12.26 -8.92
C ASN A 34 -18.07 11.04 -9.34
N PRO A 35 -17.94 10.74 -10.65
CA PRO A 35 -17.20 9.57 -11.11
C PRO A 35 -15.71 9.60 -10.74
N ALA A 36 -15.13 10.79 -10.50
CA ALA A 36 -13.75 10.92 -10.03
C ALA A 36 -13.60 10.54 -8.54
N GLY A 37 -14.68 10.61 -7.76
CA GLY A 37 -14.65 10.44 -6.32
C GLY A 37 -14.08 11.64 -5.57
N ILE A 38 -13.83 11.44 -4.27
CA ILE A 38 -13.48 12.52 -3.32
C ILE A 38 -11.97 12.73 -3.12
N ARG A 39 -11.12 11.91 -3.74
CA ARG A 39 -9.66 12.02 -3.61
C ARG A 39 -9.08 12.71 -4.85
N GLN A 40 -7.89 13.28 -4.70
CA GLN A 40 -7.22 14.04 -5.78
C GLN A 40 -7.00 13.20 -7.05
N TYR A 41 -6.72 11.90 -6.87
CA TYR A 41 -6.52 10.94 -7.94
C TYR A 41 -7.18 9.61 -7.54
N PRO A 42 -7.63 8.79 -8.50
CA PRO A 42 -8.00 7.41 -8.19
C PRO A 42 -6.78 6.61 -7.75
N TYR A 43 -6.99 5.55 -6.97
CA TYR A 43 -5.95 4.57 -6.70
C TYR A 43 -5.65 3.82 -7.99
N SER A 44 -4.39 3.87 -8.41
CA SER A 44 -3.91 3.38 -9.69
C SER A 44 -2.45 2.96 -9.55
N THR A 45 -2.02 1.96 -10.29
CA THR A 45 -0.60 1.60 -10.42
C THR A 45 0.12 2.38 -11.53
N SER A 46 -0.61 3.18 -12.30
CA SER A 46 -0.05 4.10 -13.30
C SER A 46 0.35 5.42 -12.64
N LEU A 47 1.64 5.77 -12.74
CA LEU A 47 2.16 7.07 -12.28
C LEU A 47 1.67 8.25 -13.14
N THR A 48 1.13 7.99 -14.33
CA THR A 48 0.47 9.01 -15.16
C THR A 48 -0.94 9.31 -14.63
N THR A 49 -1.67 8.28 -14.20
CA THR A 49 -3.02 8.41 -13.64
C THR A 49 -2.99 8.96 -12.21
N ASN A 50 -2.05 8.50 -11.40
CA ASN A 50 -1.84 8.96 -10.04
C ASN A 50 -0.34 9.20 -9.80
N PRO A 51 0.12 10.46 -9.90
CA PRO A 51 1.54 10.82 -9.80
C PRO A 51 2.04 10.99 -8.36
N LEU A 52 1.23 10.68 -7.34
CA LEU A 52 1.62 10.92 -5.95
C LEU A 52 2.81 10.04 -5.54
N THR A 53 3.83 10.68 -4.99
CA THR A 53 5.00 10.04 -4.36
C THR A 53 5.15 10.51 -2.92
N TYR A 54 6.08 9.92 -2.18
CA TYR A 54 6.38 10.32 -0.81
C TYR A 54 6.70 11.82 -0.68
N LYS A 55 7.32 12.42 -1.71
CA LYS A 55 7.65 13.85 -1.72
C LYS A 55 6.42 14.75 -1.88
N SER A 56 5.33 14.27 -2.49
CA SER A 56 4.06 15.00 -2.59
C SER A 56 3.51 15.40 -1.21
N VAL A 57 3.84 14.64 -0.16
CA VAL A 57 3.41 14.93 1.23
C VAL A 57 3.98 16.25 1.75
N ASN A 58 5.09 16.76 1.20
CA ASN A 58 5.65 18.04 1.63
C ASN A 58 4.75 19.24 1.34
N SER A 59 3.85 19.14 0.34
CA SER A 59 2.88 20.19 0.00
C SER A 59 1.46 19.86 0.46
N GLN A 60 1.26 18.78 1.23
CA GLN A 60 -0.06 18.35 1.70
C GLN A 60 -0.23 18.70 3.18
N SER A 61 -1.10 19.69 3.47
CA SER A 61 -1.41 20.12 4.83
C SER A 61 -2.54 19.31 5.49
N GLU A 62 -3.36 18.62 4.69
CA GLU A 62 -4.53 17.89 5.16
C GLU A 62 -4.30 16.38 5.25
N VAL A 63 -4.83 15.77 6.32
CA VAL A 63 -4.67 14.33 6.58
C VAL A 63 -5.26 13.46 5.47
N HIS A 64 -6.32 13.91 4.81
CA HIS A 64 -6.93 13.23 3.67
C HIS A 64 -6.01 13.19 2.45
N SER A 65 -5.32 14.31 2.17
CA SER A 65 -4.38 14.40 1.04
C SER A 65 -3.15 13.52 1.27
N ALA A 66 -2.56 13.59 2.48
CA ALA A 66 -1.49 12.68 2.88
C ALA A 66 -1.96 11.21 2.90
N GLY A 67 -3.23 10.98 3.27
CA GLY A 67 -3.89 9.68 3.23
C GLY A 67 -3.95 9.10 1.82
N THR A 68 -4.33 9.89 0.81
CA THR A 68 -4.34 9.46 -0.59
C THR A 68 -2.95 9.02 -1.05
N THR A 69 -1.89 9.75 -0.68
CA THR A 69 -0.51 9.34 -0.99
C THR A 69 -0.17 7.99 -0.34
N TRP A 70 -0.51 7.80 0.93
CA TRP A 70 -0.26 6.53 1.64
C TRP A 70 -1.03 5.36 1.03
N ALA A 71 -2.32 5.52 0.78
CA ALA A 71 -3.15 4.49 0.16
C ALA A 71 -2.69 4.16 -1.27
N SER A 72 -2.19 5.14 -2.04
CA SER A 72 -1.60 4.92 -3.36
C SER A 72 -0.34 4.03 -3.28
N ILE A 73 0.49 4.21 -2.26
CA ILE A 73 1.65 3.34 -1.97
C ILE A 73 1.19 1.92 -1.61
N LEU A 74 0.20 1.78 -0.74
CA LEU A 74 -0.33 0.46 -0.38
C LEU A 74 -1.06 -0.23 -1.55
N TYR A 75 -1.58 0.52 -2.51
CA TYR A 75 -2.16 -0.04 -3.73
C TYR A 75 -1.11 -0.71 -4.63
N GLU A 76 0.11 -0.17 -4.67
CA GLU A 76 1.25 -0.84 -5.31
C GLU A 76 1.61 -2.13 -4.57
N VAL A 77 1.60 -2.12 -3.23
CA VAL A 77 1.88 -3.31 -2.40
C VAL A 77 0.83 -4.40 -2.66
N LEU A 78 -0.45 -4.03 -2.71
CA LEU A 78 -1.54 -4.95 -3.00
C LEU A 78 -1.33 -5.68 -4.32
N TRP A 79 -1.07 -4.93 -5.39
CA TRP A 79 -0.90 -5.53 -6.70
C TRP A 79 0.41 -6.31 -6.84
N ALA A 80 1.52 -5.85 -6.23
CA ALA A 80 2.76 -6.61 -6.24
C ALA A 80 2.60 -7.99 -5.58
N LEU A 81 1.82 -8.07 -4.49
CA LEU A 81 1.52 -9.35 -3.84
C LEU A 81 0.52 -10.19 -4.63
N ILE A 82 -0.51 -9.57 -5.25
CA ILE A 82 -1.46 -10.28 -6.11
C ILE A 82 -0.77 -10.85 -7.35
N ASP A 83 0.16 -10.11 -7.96
CA ASP A 83 0.89 -10.58 -9.14
C ASP A 83 1.74 -11.82 -8.82
N LYS A 84 2.27 -11.92 -7.59
CA LYS A 84 3.06 -13.07 -7.14
C LYS A 84 2.21 -14.26 -6.69
N HIS A 85 1.17 -14.03 -5.90
CA HIS A 85 0.42 -15.07 -5.20
C HIS A 85 -0.99 -15.30 -5.73
N GLY A 86 -1.38 -14.57 -6.78
CA GLY A 86 -2.75 -14.55 -7.28
C GLY A 86 -3.70 -13.78 -6.36
N LYS A 87 -4.99 -13.80 -6.73
CA LYS A 87 -6.07 -13.11 -6.02
C LYS A 87 -7.19 -14.10 -5.74
N ASN A 88 -7.54 -14.27 -4.47
CA ASN A 88 -8.74 -15.00 -4.08
C ASN A 88 -9.96 -14.07 -4.14
N ASP A 89 -10.95 -14.41 -4.95
CA ASP A 89 -12.19 -13.62 -5.10
C ASP A 89 -13.28 -13.99 -4.09
N ALA A 90 -13.03 -14.95 -3.20
CA ALA A 90 -13.93 -15.27 -2.10
C ALA A 90 -14.00 -14.13 -1.06
N GLU A 91 -15.08 -14.15 -0.28
CA GLU A 91 -15.33 -13.19 0.81
C GLU A 91 -14.32 -13.33 1.95
N PHE A 92 -13.82 -14.56 2.19
CA PHE A 92 -12.91 -14.87 3.28
C PHE A 92 -11.59 -15.49 2.77
N PRO A 93 -10.47 -15.25 3.49
CA PRO A 93 -9.19 -15.88 3.16
C PRO A 93 -9.23 -17.39 3.38
N THR A 94 -8.41 -18.09 2.60
CA THR A 94 -7.94 -19.44 2.97
C THR A 94 -6.52 -19.32 3.50
N PHE A 95 -6.27 -19.90 4.66
CA PHE A 95 -4.97 -19.91 5.31
C PHE A 95 -4.29 -21.26 5.13
N ASP A 96 -2.97 -21.24 5.03
CA ASP A 96 -2.15 -22.45 5.11
C ASP A 96 -2.02 -22.97 6.57
N SER A 97 -1.24 -24.03 6.75
CA SER A 97 -1.01 -24.64 8.07
C SER A 97 -0.32 -23.71 9.09
N GLN A 98 0.33 -22.63 8.63
CA GLN A 98 1.02 -21.66 9.46
C GLN A 98 0.19 -20.38 9.68
N GLY A 99 -1.04 -20.32 9.15
CA GLY A 99 -1.91 -19.15 9.28
C GLY A 99 -1.60 -18.03 8.29
N VAL A 100 -0.87 -18.32 7.21
CA VAL A 100 -0.56 -17.36 6.15
C VAL A 100 -1.66 -17.41 5.08
N PRO A 101 -2.22 -16.25 4.65
CA PRO A 101 -3.15 -16.23 3.52
C PRO A 101 -2.50 -16.80 2.26
N THR A 102 -3.25 -17.64 1.54
CA THR A 102 -2.75 -18.35 0.35
C THR A 102 -2.74 -17.50 -0.94
N ASP A 103 -3.24 -16.26 -0.89
CA ASP A 103 -3.30 -15.34 -2.02
C ASP A 103 -2.82 -13.93 -1.65
N GLY A 104 -2.45 -13.16 -2.67
CA GLY A 104 -1.86 -11.84 -2.51
C GLY A 104 -2.80 -10.77 -1.97
N LYS A 105 -4.12 -10.85 -2.25
CA LYS A 105 -5.10 -9.87 -1.75
C LYS A 105 -5.19 -9.96 -0.24
N PHE A 106 -5.44 -11.16 0.28
CA PHE A 106 -5.56 -11.35 1.72
C PHE A 106 -4.20 -11.30 2.43
N LEU A 107 -3.10 -11.68 1.77
CA LEU A 107 -1.75 -11.48 2.30
C LEU A 107 -1.46 -9.98 2.50
N ALA A 108 -1.76 -9.13 1.51
CA ALA A 108 -1.58 -7.68 1.63
C ALA A 108 -2.38 -7.11 2.82
N LEU A 109 -3.65 -7.50 2.95
CA LEU A 109 -4.49 -7.12 4.10
C LEU A 109 -3.87 -7.56 5.44
N LYS A 110 -3.39 -8.81 5.51
CA LYS A 110 -2.79 -9.39 6.71
C LYS A 110 -1.48 -8.70 7.09
N LEU A 111 -0.61 -8.42 6.13
CA LEU A 111 0.66 -7.73 6.35
C LEU A 111 0.44 -6.28 6.80
N VAL A 112 -0.52 -5.56 6.21
CA VAL A 112 -0.89 -4.22 6.68
C VAL A 112 -1.45 -4.26 8.10
N LEU A 113 -2.31 -5.23 8.43
CA LEU A 113 -2.82 -5.39 9.80
C LEU A 113 -1.71 -5.68 10.81
N ASN A 114 -0.80 -6.60 10.50
CA ASN A 114 0.33 -6.91 11.36
C ASN A 114 1.28 -5.72 11.48
N GLY A 115 1.54 -4.98 10.40
CA GLY A 115 2.36 -3.76 10.41
C GLY A 115 1.78 -2.66 11.30
N LEU A 116 0.44 -2.52 11.36
CA LEU A 116 -0.23 -1.61 12.31
C LEU A 116 0.07 -1.96 13.77
N ALA A 117 0.21 -3.25 14.09
CA ALA A 117 0.53 -3.71 15.44
C ALA A 117 2.03 -3.56 15.78
N LEU A 118 2.91 -3.62 14.78
CA LEU A 118 4.37 -3.56 14.98
C LEU A 118 4.93 -2.13 14.98
N GLN A 119 4.32 -1.21 14.24
CA GLN A 119 4.82 0.16 14.12
C GLN A 119 4.83 0.90 15.48
N PRO A 120 5.74 1.87 15.70
CA PRO A 120 5.75 2.68 16.92
C PRO A 120 4.49 3.56 17.02
N CYS A 121 4.24 4.09 18.21
CA CYS A 121 3.26 5.17 18.39
C CYS A 121 3.65 6.38 17.52
N THR A 122 2.65 7.07 16.96
CA THR A 122 2.85 8.22 16.04
C THR A 122 3.84 7.94 14.89
N PRO A 123 3.61 6.90 14.08
CA PRO A 123 4.55 6.46 13.06
C PRO A 123 4.66 7.47 11.90
N THR A 124 5.81 7.47 11.25
CA THR A 124 6.04 8.09 9.94
C THR A 124 5.78 7.08 8.81
N PHE A 125 5.69 7.52 7.56
CA PHE A 125 5.59 6.60 6.41
C PHE A 125 6.76 5.62 6.37
N VAL A 126 7.96 6.08 6.70
CA VAL A 126 9.18 5.26 6.71
C VAL A 126 9.05 4.16 7.77
N SER A 127 8.68 4.51 9.01
CA SER A 127 8.53 3.51 10.07
C SER A 127 7.34 2.56 9.83
N ALA A 128 6.26 3.01 9.18
CA ALA A 128 5.13 2.13 8.83
C ALA A 128 5.47 1.17 7.68
N ARG A 129 6.23 1.63 6.67
CA ARG A 129 6.83 0.75 5.65
C ARG A 129 7.66 -0.33 6.30
N ASP A 130 8.59 0.06 7.16
CA ASP A 130 9.50 -0.89 7.82
C ASP A 130 8.71 -1.91 8.64
N ALA A 131 7.67 -1.47 9.35
CA ALA A 131 6.79 -2.37 10.09
C ALA A 131 6.01 -3.37 9.20
N ILE A 132 5.61 -2.98 7.98
CA ILE A 132 4.97 -3.90 7.02
C ILE A 132 5.98 -4.93 6.48
N ILE A 133 7.23 -4.52 6.25
CA ILE A 133 8.30 -5.43 5.82
C ILE A 133 8.67 -6.39 6.95
N ASP A 134 8.73 -5.92 8.19
CA ASP A 134 8.97 -6.76 9.36
C ASP A 134 7.78 -7.69 9.65
N ALA A 135 6.55 -7.26 9.34
CA ALA A 135 5.37 -8.14 9.38
C ALA A 135 5.49 -9.30 8.39
N ASP A 136 6.05 -9.08 7.20
CA ASP A 136 6.31 -10.17 6.24
C ASP A 136 7.39 -11.10 6.74
N ARG A 137 8.51 -10.56 7.24
CA ARG A 137 9.57 -11.36 7.86
C ARG A 137 9.06 -12.26 8.99
N ALA A 138 8.18 -11.72 9.84
CA ALA A 138 7.60 -12.46 10.96
C ALA A 138 6.58 -13.51 10.52
N LEU A 139 5.80 -13.25 9.46
CA LEU A 139 4.72 -14.12 9.01
C LEU A 139 5.18 -15.21 8.03
N THR A 140 6.04 -14.83 7.08
CA THR A 140 6.43 -15.67 5.93
C THR A 140 7.92 -16.00 5.91
N GLY A 141 8.70 -15.50 6.87
CA GLY A 141 10.17 -15.58 6.80
C GLY A 141 10.79 -14.57 5.82
N GLY A 142 9.99 -13.65 5.27
CA GLY A 142 10.47 -12.58 4.40
C GLY A 142 10.42 -12.95 2.92
N GLU A 143 9.54 -13.87 2.53
CA GLU A 143 9.42 -14.33 1.15
C GLU A 143 9.00 -13.22 0.17
N ASN A 144 8.47 -12.09 0.68
CA ASN A 144 7.89 -11.03 -0.15
C ASN A 144 8.67 -9.71 -0.11
N VAL A 145 9.88 -9.72 0.46
CA VAL A 145 10.67 -8.50 0.62
C VAL A 145 11.00 -7.82 -0.71
N CYS A 146 11.18 -8.57 -1.81
CA CYS A 146 11.39 -7.99 -3.14
C CYS A 146 10.17 -7.18 -3.59
N GLU A 147 8.98 -7.78 -3.51
CA GLU A 147 7.72 -7.20 -3.98
C GLU A 147 7.36 -5.97 -3.14
N LEU A 148 7.50 -6.09 -1.81
CA LEU A 148 7.26 -4.99 -0.88
C LEU A 148 8.20 -3.82 -1.14
N TRP A 149 9.52 -4.05 -1.20
CA TRP A 149 10.47 -2.97 -1.46
C TRP A 149 10.25 -2.33 -2.83
N THR A 150 9.97 -3.11 -3.85
CA THR A 150 9.69 -2.60 -5.20
C THR A 150 8.46 -1.71 -5.21
N ALA A 151 7.37 -2.13 -4.57
CA ALA A 151 6.14 -1.35 -4.45
C ALA A 151 6.35 -0.02 -3.70
N PHE A 152 7.03 -0.05 -2.56
CA PHE A 152 7.36 1.16 -1.80
C PHE A 152 8.29 2.09 -2.56
N ALA A 153 9.33 1.53 -3.19
CA ALA A 153 10.31 2.29 -3.96
C ALA A 153 9.68 2.98 -5.17
N LYS A 154 8.74 2.34 -5.87
CA LYS A 154 8.04 2.91 -7.04
C LYS A 154 7.42 4.28 -6.77
N ARG A 155 6.96 4.53 -5.53
CA ARG A 155 6.37 5.80 -5.10
C ARG A 155 7.25 6.60 -4.15
N GLY A 156 8.57 6.41 -4.25
CA GLY A 156 9.54 7.25 -3.56
C GLY A 156 9.77 6.91 -2.08
N LEU A 157 9.29 5.75 -1.61
CA LEU A 157 9.47 5.28 -0.23
C LEU A 157 10.48 4.13 -0.13
N GLY A 158 11.44 4.06 -1.04
CA GLY A 158 12.54 3.09 -1.05
C GLY A 158 13.55 3.28 0.08
N SER A 159 14.62 2.51 0.06
CA SER A 159 15.54 2.35 1.21
C SER A 159 16.21 3.64 1.69
N GLY A 160 16.45 4.59 0.79
CA GLY A 160 17.01 5.90 1.11
C GLY A 160 16.00 6.97 1.57
N ALA A 161 14.70 6.65 1.65
CA ALA A 161 13.67 7.63 1.98
C ALA A 161 13.80 8.07 3.44
N ARG A 162 13.67 9.38 3.69
CA ARG A 162 13.83 9.98 5.02
C ARG A 162 12.66 10.88 5.36
N TYR A 163 12.16 10.73 6.58
CA TYR A 163 11.18 11.62 7.14
C TYR A 163 11.79 12.98 7.50
N SER A 164 10.99 14.01 7.28
CA SER A 164 11.15 15.37 7.82
C SER A 164 9.75 15.97 7.92
N SER A 165 9.54 16.91 8.83
CA SER A 165 8.23 17.56 8.99
C SER A 165 7.82 18.33 7.73
N SER A 166 8.78 18.99 7.07
CA SER A 166 8.54 19.87 5.90
C SER A 166 9.31 19.49 4.63
N SER A 167 10.39 18.71 4.74
CA SER A 167 11.29 18.43 3.61
C SER A 167 11.67 16.95 3.55
N ARG A 168 10.67 16.08 3.38
CA ARG A 168 10.86 14.63 3.20
C ARG A 168 11.73 14.36 1.99
N THR A 169 12.61 13.37 2.12
CA THR A 169 13.46 12.87 1.03
C THR A 169 12.86 11.59 0.49
N GLU A 170 12.58 11.56 -0.82
CA GLU A 170 12.15 10.34 -1.49
C GLU A 170 13.34 9.51 -1.96
N SER A 171 13.12 8.21 -2.13
CA SER A 171 14.07 7.27 -2.69
C SER A 171 13.33 6.25 -3.54
N PHE A 172 13.86 5.96 -4.72
CA PHE A 172 13.36 4.91 -5.61
C PHE A 172 14.24 3.66 -5.57
N THR A 173 15.22 3.62 -4.65
CA THR A 173 16.16 2.51 -4.48
C THR A 173 15.50 1.34 -3.76
N VAL A 174 15.58 0.16 -4.38
CA VAL A 174 15.36 -1.14 -3.74
C VAL A 174 16.70 -1.61 -3.13
N PRO A 175 16.76 -2.12 -1.88
CA PRO A 175 18.00 -2.64 -1.31
C PRO A 175 18.65 -3.73 -2.16
N SER A 176 19.98 -3.84 -2.13
CA SER A 176 20.68 -4.94 -2.80
C SER A 176 20.39 -6.29 -2.14
N GLY A 177 20.15 -7.34 -2.96
CA GLY A 177 20.01 -8.72 -2.47
C GLY A 177 18.66 -9.05 -1.83
N VAL A 178 17.66 -8.18 -1.98
CA VAL A 178 16.25 -8.51 -1.64
C VAL A 178 15.46 -8.97 -2.86
N CYS A 179 15.95 -8.60 -4.04
CA CYS A 179 15.71 -9.17 -5.35
C CYS A 179 17.10 -9.58 -5.89
#